data_AF-A0A6M0BX60-F1
#
_entry.id   AF-A0A6M0BX60-F1
#
_cell.length_a   1.000
_cell.length_b   1.000
_cell.length_c   1.000
_cell.angle_alpha   90.00
_cell.angle_beta   90.00
_cell.angle_gamma   90.00
#
_symmetry.space_group_name_H-M   'P 1'
#
loop_
_entity.id
_entity.type
_entity.pdbx_description
1 polymer ?
#
loop_
_entity_poly.entity_id
_entity_poly.type
_entity_poly.pdbx_seq_one_letter_code
_entity_poly.pdbx_strand_id
1 'polypeptide(L)' 'MTRFIHDQFAKGYLKEILSLKGEVKTSIDIIGEKQEADVYFVPFSQPSPNATSLGLLEKIATTTCVLEPFRNAVTRIVNC' A
#
# COMPACT_ATOMS: atom_id res chain seq x y z
N MET A 1 7.00 11.11 5.42
CA MET A 1 6.60 12.48 4.97
C MET A 1 5.93 12.42 3.61
N THR A 2 4.60 12.49 3.59
CA THR A 2 3.75 12.56 2.38
C THR A 2 4.15 13.77 1.54
N ARG A 3 4.68 13.55 0.33
CA ARG A 3 5.23 14.63 -0.51
C ARG A 3 4.12 15.34 -1.29
N PHE A 4 3.01 14.66 -1.54
CA PHE A 4 1.91 15.20 -2.33
C PHE A 4 0.52 14.76 -1.84
N ILE A 5 -0.51 15.52 -2.23
CA ILE A 5 -1.90 15.20 -1.88
C ILE A 5 -2.39 13.88 -2.51
N HIS A 6 -1.83 13.51 -3.67
CA HIS A 6 -2.11 12.23 -4.32
C HIS A 6 -1.54 11.05 -3.53
N ASP A 7 -0.39 11.22 -2.88
CA ASP A 7 0.19 10.19 -2.02
C ASP A 7 -0.75 9.91 -0.84
N GLN A 8 -1.28 10.95 -0.21
CA GLN A 8 -2.20 10.81 0.92
C GLN A 8 -3.53 10.16 0.51
N PHE A 9 -4.09 10.56 -0.64
CA PHE A 9 -5.29 9.95 -1.18
C PHE A 9 -5.09 8.45 -1.46
N ALA A 10 -4.02 8.09 -2.17
CA ALA A 10 -3.77 6.70 -2.53
C ALA A 10 -3.44 5.82 -1.31
N LYS A 11 -2.69 6.33 -0.33
CA LYS A 11 -2.47 5.63 0.94
C LYS A 11 -3.79 5.35 1.65
N GLY A 12 -4.68 6.34 1.74
CA GLY A 12 -6.02 6.17 2.32
C GLY A 12 -6.87 5.17 1.53
N TYR A 13 -6.85 5.27 0.20
CA TYR A 13 -7.61 4.38 -0.67
C TYR A 13 -7.16 2.92 -0.58
N LEU A 14 -5.83 2.67 -0.61
CA LEU A 14 -5.27 1.34 -0.41
C LEU A 14 -5.59 0.78 0.97
N LYS A 15 -5.57 1.64 2.00
CA LYS A 15 -5.96 1.25 3.36
C LYS A 15 -7.40 0.78 3.42
N GLU A 16 -8.35 1.55 2.90
CA GLU A 16 -9.78 1.19 2.92
C GLU A 16 -10.03 -0.15 2.21
N ILE A 17 -9.44 -0.34 1.03
CA ILE A 17 -9.62 -1.56 0.24
C ILE A 17 -9.01 -2.79 0.92
N LEU A 18 -7.80 -2.66 1.45
CA LEU A 18 -7.06 -3.79 2.03
C LEU A 18 -7.53 -4.11 3.46
N SER A 19 -8.15 -3.16 4.17
CA SER A 19 -8.67 -3.38 5.53
C SER A 19 -9.73 -4.49 5.60
N LEU A 20 -10.40 -4.80 4.49
CA LEU A 20 -11.36 -5.91 4.39
C LEU A 20 -10.69 -7.29 4.31
N LYS A 21 -9.40 -7.34 3.98
CA LYS A 21 -8.62 -8.56 3.72
C LYS A 21 -7.51 -8.79 4.75
N GLY A 22 -7.13 -7.78 5.52
CA GLY A 22 -6.01 -7.87 6.44
C GLY A 22 -5.84 -6.62 7.30
N GLU A 23 -4.80 -6.64 8.14
CA GLU A 23 -4.35 -5.48 8.88
C GLU A 23 -3.47 -4.61 7.97
N VAL A 24 -3.84 -3.34 7.84
CA VAL A 24 -3.08 -2.36 7.06
C VAL A 24 -2.50 -1.32 7.99
N LYS A 25 -1.19 -1.14 7.93
CA LYS A 25 -0.49 -0.05 8.61
C LYS A 25 0.11 0.88 7.57
N THR A 26 -0.24 2.14 7.64
CA THR A 26 0.29 3.19 6.77
C THR A 26 1.35 3.98 7.52
N SER A 27 2.39 4.42 6.82
CA SER A 27 3.42 5.30 7.39
C SER A 27 4.16 4.69 8.59
N ILE A 28 4.71 3.49 8.40
CA ILE A 28 5.56 2.85 9.42
C ILE A 28 7.00 3.32 9.25
N ASP A 29 7.60 3.80 10.33
CA ASP A 29 9.03 4.07 10.41
C ASP A 29 9.83 2.76 10.44
N ILE A 30 10.77 2.63 9.52
CA ILE A 30 11.68 1.48 9.47
C ILE A 30 12.85 1.77 10.41
N ILE A 31 12.89 1.11 11.57
CA ILE A 31 13.97 1.30 12.54
C ILE A 31 15.29 0.86 11.89
N GLY A 32 16.18 1.82 11.62
CA GLY A 32 17.48 1.59 10.97
C GLY A 32 17.66 2.33 9.64
N GLU A 33 16.56 2.74 9.00
CA GLU A 33 16.61 3.60 7.81
C GLU A 33 15.82 4.89 8.06
N LYS A 34 16.24 5.99 7.43
CA LYS A 34 15.48 7.26 7.47
C LYS A 34 14.34 7.22 6.45
N GLN A 35 13.64 6.10 6.37
CA GLN A 35 12.60 5.81 5.39
C GLN A 35 11.34 5.29 6.08
N GLU A 36 10.20 5.71 5.53
CA GLU A 36 8.86 5.36 5.98
C GLU A 36 8.23 4.46 4.91
N ALA A 37 7.73 3.29 5.32
CA ALA A 37 6.97 2.43 4.43
C ALA A 37 5.58 3.03 4.17
N ASP A 38 5.19 3.17 2.91
CA ASP A 38 3.90 3.77 2.54
C ASP A 38 2.72 2.95 3.07
N VAL A 39 2.69 1.66 2.73
CA VAL A 39 1.67 0.72 3.18
C VAL A 39 2.32 -0.62 3.51
N TYR A 40 2.14 -1.07 4.74
CA TYR A 40 2.47 -2.42 5.21
C TYR A 40 1.19 -3.20 5.36
N PHE A 41 1.12 -4.36 4.72
CA PHE A 41 -0.06 -5.20 4.71
C PHE A 41 0.24 -6.57 5.32
N VAL A 42 -0.65 -6.99 6.22
CA VAL A 42 -0.64 -8.33 6.84
C VAL A 42 -1.97 -9.02 6.54
N PRO A 43 -2.01 -10.11 5.75
CA PRO A 43 -3.25 -10.80 5.45
C PRO A 43 -3.85 -11.46 6.70
N PHE A 44 -5.18 -11.52 6.77
CA PHE A 44 -5.84 -12.36 7.77
C PHE A 44 -5.70 -13.84 7.39
N SER A 45 -5.47 -14.69 8.40
CA SER A 45 -5.32 -16.15 8.18
C SER A 45 -6.62 -16.82 7.71
N GLN A 46 -7.76 -16.14 7.83
CA GLN A 46 -9.05 -16.59 7.31
C GLN A 46 -9.57 -15.55 6.31
N PRO A 47 -9.83 -15.94 5.04
CA PRO A 47 -10.44 -15.05 4.07
C PRO A 47 -11.86 -14.72 4.52
N SER A 48 -12.19 -13.42 4.57
CA SER A 48 -13.55 -12.98 4.86
C SER A 48 -14.49 -13.39 3.71
N PRO A 49 -15.61 -14.08 4.00
CA PRO A 49 -16.47 -14.68 2.97
C PRO A 49 -17.15 -13.66 2.05
N ASN A 50 -17.17 -12.38 2.44
CA ASN A 50 -17.79 -11.28 1.70
C ASN A 50 -16.79 -10.34 1.03
N ALA A 51 -15.49 -10.64 1.04
CA ALA A 51 -14.54 -9.68 0.53
C ALA A 51 -14.44 -9.72 -1.00
N THR A 52 -14.79 -8.59 -1.61
CA THR A 52 -14.72 -8.32 -3.05
C THR A 52 -13.39 -8.77 -3.63
N SER A 53 -13.42 -9.41 -4.80
CA SER A 53 -12.17 -9.79 -5.48
C SER A 53 -11.43 -8.54 -5.94
N LEU A 54 -10.17 -8.44 -5.55
CA LEU A 54 -9.29 -7.31 -5.88
C LEU A 54 -8.38 -7.63 -7.07
N GLY A 55 -8.63 -8.73 -7.78
CA GLY A 55 -7.87 -9.14 -8.95
C GLY A 55 -6.39 -9.32 -8.64
N LEU A 56 -5.52 -8.53 -9.27
CA LEU A 56 -4.07 -8.62 -9.08
C LEU A 56 -3.63 -8.24 -7.65
N LEU A 57 -4.29 -7.25 -7.04
CA LEU A 57 -4.00 -6.84 -5.66
C LEU A 57 -4.23 -7.99 -4.68
N GLU A 58 -5.26 -8.80 -4.89
CA GLU A 58 -5.54 -9.97 -4.06
C GLU A 58 -4.42 -11.01 -4.16
N LYS A 59 -3.88 -11.23 -5.36
CA LYS A 59 -2.75 -12.16 -5.56
C LYS A 59 -1.48 -11.69 -4.87
N ILE A 60 -1.22 -10.38 -4.88
CA ILE A 60 -0.06 -9.78 -4.20
C ILE A 60 -0.25 -9.83 -2.68
N ALA A 61 -1.48 -9.53 -2.21
CA ALA A 61 -1.88 -9.53 -0.81
C ALA A 61 -2.10 -10.94 -0.22
N THR A 62 -1.58 -12.00 -0.84
CA THR A 62 -1.59 -13.35 -0.26
C THR A 62 -0.55 -13.53 0.84
N THR A 63 0.49 -12.69 0.82
CA THR A 63 1.58 -12.71 1.80
C THR A 63 1.78 -11.34 2.41
N THR A 64 2.45 -11.29 3.55
CA THR A 64 2.86 -10.05 4.19
C THR A 64 3.73 -9.27 3.22
N CYS A 65 3.32 -8.06 2.87
CA CYS A 65 3.99 -7.27 1.84
C CYS A 65 4.02 -5.78 2.16
N VAL A 66 5.02 -5.10 1.59
CA VAL A 66 5.17 -3.64 1.62
C VAL A 66 4.80 -3.11 0.23
N LEU A 67 3.86 -2.17 0.17
CA LEU A 67 3.47 -1.49 -1.06
C LEU A 67 3.98 -0.06 -1.01
N GLU A 68 4.89 0.28 -1.93
CA GLU A 68 5.49 1.62 -2.09
C GLU A 68 5.19 2.17 -3.49
N PRO A 69 3.93 2.53 -3.79
CA PRO A 69 3.52 3.02 -5.11
C PRO A 69 4.21 4.33 -5.51
N PHE A 70 4.73 5.10 -4.54
CA PHE A 70 5.37 6.41 -4.76
C PHE A 70 6.90 6.36 -4.62
N ARG A 71 7.49 5.16 -4.63
CA ARG A 71 8.95 4.99 -4.44
C ARG A 71 9.76 5.74 -5.49
N ASN A 72 9.25 5.80 -6.73
CA ASN A 72 9.83 6.58 -7.82
C ASN A 72 8.93 7.77 -8.10
N ALA A 73 9.42 8.99 -7.84
CA ALA A 73 8.76 10.19 -8.30
C ALA A 73 8.59 10.11 -9.82
N VAL A 74 7.41 10.49 -10.33
CA VAL A 74 7.20 10.66 -11.77
C VAL A 74 8.17 11.74 -12.23
N THR A 75 9.28 11.32 -12.81
CA THR A 75 10.16 12.23 -13.52
C THR A 75 9.38 12.72 -14.74
N ARG A 76 9.41 14.02 -15.00
CA ARG A 76 8.84 14.55 -16.24
C ARG A 76 9.49 13.78 -17.38
N ILE A 77 8.72 12.96 -18.08
CA ILE A 77 9.18 12.38 -19.33
C ILE A 77 9.24 13.55 -20.30
N VAL A 78 10.41 14.18 -20.38
CA VAL A 78 10.77 15.08 -21.47
C VAL A 78 11.20 14.18 -22.61
N ASN A 79 10.26 13.79 -23.46
CA ASN A 79 10.61 13.32 -24.80
C ASN A 79 9.45 13.61 -25.76
N CYS A 80 9.85 14.26 -26.85
CA CYS A 80 9.13 14.77 -28.02
C CYS A 80 8.50 16.17 -27.83
#